data_AF-A0A532CIZ8-F1
#
_entry.id   AF-A0A532CIZ8-F1
#
_cell.length_a   1.000
_cell.length_b   1.000
_cell.length_c   1.000
_cell.angle_alpha   90.00
_cell.angle_beta   90.00
_cell.angle_gamma   90.00
#
_symmetry.space_group_name_H-M   'P 1'
#
loop_
_entity.id
_entity.type
_entity.pdbx_description
1 polymer ?
#
loop_
_entity_poly.entity_id
_entity_poly.type
_entity_poly.pdbx_seq_one_letter_code
_entity_poly.pdbx_strand_id
1 'polypeptide(L)'
;MSSRRYEVRKSRGDQVIALIRRGLLLCFLALAGISGCASPASIEMDSYDPSHNQTEIANYYHNQAVAMREKADAQATAAVRYEALFGPEADLVSGAKSLAHYYEQTAQELERVAQAHEALARNTRTPAAVR
;
A
#
# COMPACT_ATOMS: atom_id res chain seq x y z
N MET A 1 -67.37 -25.67 8.31
CA MET A 1 -66.07 -25.81 7.63
C MET A 1 -65.03 -24.94 8.34
N SER A 2 -64.02 -25.60 8.88
CA SER A 2 -62.94 -25.06 9.72
C SER A 2 -61.77 -24.63 8.84
N SER A 3 -61.16 -23.47 9.10
CA SER A 3 -59.84 -23.15 8.57
C SER A 3 -59.04 -22.37 9.61
N ARG A 4 -58.25 -23.11 10.40
CA ARG A 4 -57.21 -22.56 11.28
C ARG A 4 -56.00 -22.21 10.40
N ARG A 5 -55.63 -20.94 10.35
CA ARG A 5 -54.34 -20.50 9.82
C ARG A 5 -53.25 -20.87 10.82
N TYR A 6 -52.27 -21.65 10.36
CA TYR A 6 -51.09 -22.02 11.10
C TYR A 6 -50.10 -20.83 11.12
N GLU A 7 -49.87 -20.25 12.30
CA GLU A 7 -48.68 -19.43 12.53
C GLU A 7 -47.46 -20.34 12.66
N VAL A 8 -46.53 -20.21 11.70
CA VAL A 8 -45.22 -20.86 11.76
C VAL A 8 -44.38 -20.14 12.81
N ARG A 9 -44.29 -20.74 14.01
CA ARG A 9 -43.32 -20.32 15.03
C ARG A 9 -41.91 -20.58 14.51
N LYS A 10 -41.18 -19.50 14.22
CA LYS A 10 -39.74 -19.54 13.92
C LYS A 10 -39.01 -20.12 15.15
N SER A 11 -38.41 -21.30 14.99
CA SER A 11 -37.80 -22.06 16.07
C SER A 11 -36.55 -21.36 16.60
N ARG A 12 -36.42 -21.25 17.92
CA ARG A 12 -35.29 -20.65 18.65
C ARG A 12 -33.93 -21.22 18.23
N GLY A 13 -33.90 -22.45 17.71
CA GLY A 13 -32.70 -23.11 17.18
C GLY A 13 -32.09 -22.42 15.96
N ASP A 14 -32.92 -21.89 15.05
CA ASP A 14 -32.44 -21.24 13.82
C ASP A 14 -31.76 -19.90 14.10
N GLN A 15 -32.19 -19.20 15.15
CA GLN A 15 -31.57 -17.95 15.57
C GLN A 15 -30.20 -18.17 16.22
N VAL A 16 -30.03 -19.25 17.01
CA VAL A 16 -28.75 -19.58 17.64
C VAL A 16 -27.71 -20.00 16.60
N ILE A 17 -28.10 -20.79 15.60
CA ILE A 17 -27.21 -21.20 14.49
C ILE A 17 -26.78 -19.98 13.65
N ALA A 18 -27.69 -19.04 13.39
CA ALA A 18 -27.37 -17.81 12.66
C ALA A 18 -26.40 -16.89 13.44
N LEU A 19 -26.53 -16.83 14.77
CA LEU A 19 -25.66 -16.03 15.64
C LEU A 19 -24.25 -16.64 15.73
N ILE A 20 -24.13 -17.96 15.87
CA ILE A 20 -22.84 -18.65 15.89
C ILE A 20 -22.11 -18.46 14.55
N ARG A 21 -22.83 -18.60 13.43
CA ARG A 21 -22.23 -18.45 12.08
C ARG A 21 -21.76 -17.01 11.81
N ARG A 22 -22.49 -16.00 12.30
CA ARG A 22 -22.09 -14.58 12.22
C ARG A 22 -20.90 -14.26 13.13
N GLY A 23 -20.87 -14.80 14.35
CA GLY A 23 -19.74 -14.64 15.26
C GLY A 23 -18.46 -15.27 14.71
N LEU A 24 -18.56 -16.46 14.13
CA LEU A 24 -17.43 -17.13 13.50
C LEU A 24 -16.87 -16.32 12.32
N LEU A 25 -17.74 -15.78 11.47
CA LEU A 25 -17.35 -14.96 10.31
C LEU A 25 -16.63 -13.67 10.72
N LEU A 26 -17.08 -13.02 11.79
CA LEU A 26 -16.44 -11.83 12.35
C LEU A 26 -15.06 -12.15 12.94
N CYS A 27 -14.90 -13.29 13.62
CA CYS A 27 -13.59 -13.74 14.10
C CYS A 27 -12.60 -14.02 12.96
N PHE A 28 -13.05 -14.65 11.87
CA PHE A 28 -12.19 -14.90 10.70
C PHE A 28 -11.76 -13.60 10.00
N LEU A 29 -12.66 -12.62 9.88
CA LEU A 29 -12.32 -11.30 9.32
C LEU A 29 -11.34 -10.52 10.21
N ALA A 30 -11.49 -10.61 11.54
CA ALA A 30 -10.57 -9.98 12.48
C ALA A 30 -9.17 -10.59 12.44
N LEU A 31 -9.06 -11.93 12.30
CA LEU A 31 -7.78 -12.63 12.21
C LEU A 31 -7.07 -12.40 10.86
N ALA A 32 -7.82 -12.19 9.76
CA ALA A 32 -7.24 -11.88 8.46
C ALA A 32 -6.70 -10.44 8.35
N GLY A 33 -7.17 -9.51 9.20
CA GLY A 33 -6.74 -8.11 9.19
C GLY A 33 -5.37 -7.85 9.85
N ILE A 34 -4.80 -8.84 10.55
CA ILE A 34 -3.56 -8.69 11.33
C ILE A 34 -2.33 -9.33 10.66
N SER A 35 -2.49 -10.04 9.54
CA SER A 35 -1.39 -10.72 8.84
C SER A 35 -0.72 -9.82 7.79
N GLY A 36 -0.20 -8.67 8.23
CA GLY A 36 0.31 -7.63 7.33
C GLY A 36 1.57 -6.91 7.82
N CYS A 37 2.44 -7.56 8.59
CA CYS A 37 3.82 -7.08 8.75
C CYS A 37 4.71 -7.85 7.77
N ALA A 38 4.67 -7.48 6.49
CA ALA A 38 5.80 -7.75 5.62
C ALA A 38 6.94 -6.86 6.15
N SER A 39 7.80 -7.45 6.99
CA SER A 39 9.02 -6.76 7.42
C SER A 39 9.78 -6.39 6.15
N PRO A 40 10.20 -5.12 5.97
CA PRO A 40 11.09 -4.79 4.87
C PRO A 40 12.33 -5.67 5.01
N ALA A 41 12.79 -6.22 3.87
CA ALA A 41 14.00 -7.01 3.80
C ALA A 41 15.11 -6.29 4.57
N SER A 42 15.68 -6.98 5.56
CA SER A 42 16.81 -6.46 6.33
C SER A 42 17.98 -6.23 5.39
N ILE A 43 18.56 -5.04 5.44
CA ILE A 43 19.83 -4.73 4.78
C ILE A 43 20.87 -5.70 5.34
N GLU A 44 21.40 -6.59 4.50
CA GLU A 44 22.39 -7.59 4.89
C GLU A 44 23.73 -6.86 5.02
N MET A 45 24.16 -6.63 6.27
CA MET A 45 25.36 -5.88 6.60
C MET A 45 26.59 -6.81 6.69
N ASP A 46 26.67 -7.78 5.80
CA ASP A 46 27.67 -8.85 5.76
C ASP A 46 28.94 -8.48 4.98
N SER A 47 28.93 -7.35 4.26
CA SER A 47 30.08 -6.80 3.53
C SER A 47 30.62 -5.52 4.16
N TYR A 48 31.91 -5.50 4.49
CA TYR A 48 32.62 -4.29 4.95
C TYR A 48 33.01 -3.34 3.80
N ASP A 49 32.48 -3.55 2.58
CA ASP A 49 32.63 -2.65 1.45
C ASP A 49 31.62 -1.49 1.56
N PRO A 50 32.07 -0.24 1.82
CA PRO A 50 31.18 0.90 1.93
C PRO A 50 30.36 1.14 0.66
N SER A 51 30.85 0.73 -0.52
CA SER A 51 30.14 0.89 -1.79
C SER A 51 28.96 -0.09 -1.96
N HIS A 52 29.04 -1.26 -1.32
CA HIS A 52 27.95 -2.23 -1.28
C HIS A 52 26.75 -1.63 -0.54
N ASN A 53 27.00 -1.07 0.65
CA ASN A 53 25.98 -0.39 1.44
C ASN A 53 25.34 0.78 0.69
N GLN A 54 26.13 1.58 -0.07
CA GLN A 54 25.57 2.68 -0.86
C GLN A 54 24.68 2.19 -2.02
N THR A 55 25.04 1.07 -2.66
CA THR A 55 24.25 0.49 -3.75
C THR A 55 22.92 -0.05 -3.24
N GLU A 56 22.92 -0.74 -2.09
CA GLU A 56 21.69 -1.22 -1.46
C GLU A 56 20.77 -0.08 -1.02
N ILE A 57 21.34 0.97 -0.42
CA ILE A 57 20.58 2.16 -0.03
C ILE A 57 19.96 2.84 -1.27
N ALA A 58 20.71 2.97 -2.37
CA ALA A 58 20.19 3.51 -3.61
C ALA A 58 19.01 2.69 -4.14
N ASN A 59 19.15 1.36 -4.19
CA ASN A 59 18.09 0.45 -4.63
C ASN A 59 16.84 0.55 -3.74
N TYR A 60 17.00 0.69 -2.42
CA TYR A 60 15.89 0.89 -1.50
C TYR A 60 15.08 2.15 -1.84
N TYR A 61 15.75 3.28 -2.04
CA TYR A 61 15.07 4.53 -2.39
C TYR A 61 14.45 4.49 -3.80
N HIS A 62 15.10 3.85 -4.76
CA HIS A 62 14.54 3.64 -6.10
C HIS A 62 13.25 2.83 -6.06
N ASN A 63 13.23 1.72 -5.31
CA ASN A 63 12.03 0.91 -5.13
C ASN A 63 10.90 1.69 -4.45
N GLN A 64 11.22 2.54 -3.47
CA GLN A 64 10.21 3.42 -2.88
C GLN A 64 9.70 4.47 -3.86
N ALA A 65 10.56 5.03 -4.72
CA ALA A 65 10.15 5.97 -5.76
C ALA A 65 9.15 5.32 -6.73
N VAL A 66 9.40 4.08 -7.16
CA VAL A 66 8.47 3.30 -7.99
C VAL A 66 7.12 3.12 -7.28
N ALA A 67 7.12 2.69 -6.02
CA ALA A 67 5.88 2.51 -5.26
C ALA A 67 5.09 3.82 -5.10
N MET A 68 5.76 4.97 -5.02
CA MET A 68 5.09 6.27 -5.00
C MET A 68 4.52 6.65 -6.37
N ARG A 69 5.21 6.37 -7.49
CA ARG A 69 4.66 6.57 -8.84
C ARG A 69 3.39 5.75 -9.06
N GLU A 70 3.38 4.49 -8.63
CA GLU A 70 2.18 3.65 -8.69
C GLU A 70 1.01 4.23 -7.91
N LYS A 71 1.26 4.81 -6.72
CA LYS A 71 0.24 5.52 -5.94
C LYS A 71 -0.23 6.79 -6.65
N ALA A 72 0.68 7.54 -7.27
CA ALA A 72 0.34 8.73 -8.04
C ALA A 72 -0.61 8.38 -9.18
N ASP A 73 -0.28 7.36 -9.97
CA ASP A 73 -1.09 6.87 -11.09
C ASP A 73 -2.46 6.36 -10.63
N ALA A 74 -2.50 5.64 -9.50
CA ALA A 74 -3.75 5.16 -8.91
C ALA A 74 -4.68 6.34 -8.52
N GLN A 75 -4.12 7.40 -7.93
CA GLN A 75 -4.89 8.59 -7.54
C GLN A 75 -5.30 9.44 -8.76
N ALA A 76 -4.45 9.56 -9.77
CA ALA A 76 -4.81 10.21 -11.03
C ALA A 76 -5.97 9.47 -11.72
N THR A 77 -5.91 8.14 -11.75
CA THR A 77 -7.00 7.30 -12.26
C THR A 77 -8.28 7.47 -11.44
N ALA A 78 -8.17 7.53 -10.10
CA ALA A 78 -9.30 7.79 -9.22
C ALA A 78 -9.94 9.16 -9.48
N ALA A 79 -9.13 10.21 -9.68
CA ALA A 79 -9.60 11.55 -9.99
C ALA A 79 -10.47 11.57 -11.26
N VAL A 80 -10.03 10.90 -12.34
CA VAL A 80 -10.81 10.79 -13.59
C VAL A 80 -12.15 10.08 -13.33
N ARG A 81 -12.15 9.00 -12.54
CA ARG A 81 -13.37 8.27 -12.19
C ARG A 81 -14.33 9.11 -11.34
N TYR A 82 -13.81 9.86 -10.38
CA TYR A 82 -14.61 10.75 -9.54
C TYR A 82 -15.19 11.92 -10.34
N GLU A 83 -14.43 12.49 -11.26
CA GLU A 83 -14.89 13.57 -12.13
C GLU A 83 -16.07 13.12 -12.99
N ALA A 84 -16.04 11.89 -13.52
CA ALA A 84 -17.15 11.31 -14.27
C ALA A 84 -18.41 11.04 -13.42
N LEU A 85 -18.27 10.77 -12.12
CA LEU A 85 -19.38 10.40 -11.24
C LEU A 85 -20.00 11.60 -10.51
N PHE A 86 -19.17 12.57 -10.14
CA PHE A 86 -19.54 13.65 -9.22
C PHE A 86 -19.33 15.05 -9.82
N GLY A 87 -18.71 15.14 -11.00
CA GLY A 87 -18.33 16.40 -11.64
C GLY A 87 -16.96 16.92 -11.18
N PRO A 88 -16.37 17.87 -11.92
CA PRO A 88 -14.99 18.31 -11.72
C PRO A 88 -14.75 19.09 -10.43
N GLU A 89 -15.78 19.75 -9.90
CA GLU A 89 -15.71 20.60 -8.70
C GLU A 89 -15.89 19.83 -7.38
N ALA A 90 -16.09 18.51 -7.44
CA ALA A 90 -16.27 17.72 -6.23
C ALA A 90 -14.94 17.62 -5.43
N ASP A 91 -15.02 17.75 -4.11
CA ASP A 91 -13.85 17.67 -3.21
C ASP A 91 -13.04 16.37 -3.38
N LEU A 92 -13.71 15.27 -3.76
CA LEU A 92 -13.04 14.00 -4.04
C LEU A 92 -12.11 14.09 -5.26
N VAL A 93 -12.46 14.90 -6.26
CA VAL A 93 -11.64 15.13 -7.46
C VAL A 93 -10.40 15.94 -7.10
N SER A 94 -10.58 17.06 -6.40
CA SER A 94 -9.47 17.92 -5.98
C SER A 94 -8.54 17.19 -4.99
N GLY A 95 -9.09 16.40 -4.08
CA GLY A 95 -8.34 15.55 -3.15
C GLY A 95 -7.50 14.48 -3.87
N ALA A 96 -8.10 13.75 -4.82
CA ALA A 96 -7.38 12.74 -5.60
C ALA A 96 -6.27 13.36 -6.48
N LYS A 97 -6.55 14.49 -7.14
CA LYS A 97 -5.53 15.25 -7.91
C LYS A 97 -4.37 15.70 -7.01
N SER A 98 -4.66 16.19 -5.81
CA SER A 98 -3.65 16.63 -4.85
C SER A 98 -2.78 15.46 -4.36
N LEU A 99 -3.38 14.31 -4.06
CA LEU A 99 -2.63 13.12 -3.67
C LEU A 99 -1.76 12.59 -4.81
N ALA A 100 -2.27 12.59 -6.04
CA ALA A 100 -1.48 12.20 -7.21
C ALA A 100 -0.22 13.07 -7.33
N HIS A 101 -0.39 14.39 -7.22
CA HIS A 101 0.73 15.32 -7.26
C HIS A 101 1.73 15.10 -6.12
N TYR A 102 1.23 14.91 -4.89
CA TYR A 102 2.06 14.66 -3.72
C TYR A 102 2.92 13.39 -3.90
N TYR A 103 2.33 12.30 -4.35
CA TYR A 103 3.06 11.05 -4.54
C TYR A 103 4.09 11.16 -5.67
N GLU A 104 3.77 11.86 -6.76
CA GLU A 104 4.73 12.10 -7.85
C GLU A 104 5.93 12.95 -7.38
N GLN A 105 5.69 14.03 -6.63
CA GLN A 105 6.78 14.83 -6.05
C GLN A 105 7.63 14.02 -5.08
N THR A 106 6.99 13.17 -4.27
CA THR A 106 7.70 12.28 -3.33
C THR A 106 8.55 11.27 -4.09
N ALA A 107 8.06 10.69 -5.19
CA ALA A 107 8.82 9.79 -6.04
C ALA A 107 10.07 10.47 -6.63
N GLN A 108 9.93 11.71 -7.10
CA GLN A 108 11.05 12.48 -7.65
C GLN A 108 12.13 12.76 -6.61
N GLU A 109 11.74 13.08 -5.37
CA GLU A 109 12.70 13.30 -4.29
C GLU A 109 13.41 12.01 -3.89
N LEU A 110 12.68 10.89 -3.79
CA LEU A 110 13.27 9.58 -3.51
C LEU A 110 14.26 9.17 -4.61
N GLU A 111 13.94 9.42 -5.88
CA GLU A 111 14.84 9.17 -7.00
C GLU A 111 16.11 10.03 -6.90
N ARG A 112 15.97 11.31 -6.53
CA ARG A 112 17.11 12.22 -6.31
C ARG A 112 18.02 11.70 -5.20
N VAL A 113 17.46 11.18 -4.11
CA VAL A 113 18.21 10.56 -3.02
C VAL A 113 18.90 9.27 -3.49
N ALA A 114 18.21 8.41 -4.23
CA ALA A 114 18.79 7.20 -4.80
C ALA A 114 20.03 7.52 -5.67
N GLN A 115 19.89 8.48 -6.59
CA GLN A 115 20.97 8.95 -7.46
C GLN A 115 22.18 9.49 -6.68
N ALA A 116 21.95 10.17 -5.56
CA ALA A 116 23.02 10.64 -4.69
C ALA A 116 23.82 9.47 -4.09
N HIS A 117 23.13 8.42 -3.62
CA HIS A 117 23.78 7.21 -3.11
C HIS A 117 24.51 6.42 -4.20
N GLU A 118 23.95 6.31 -5.40
CA GLU A 118 24.66 5.69 -6.52
C GLU A 118 25.95 6.44 -6.89
N ALA A 119 25.93 7.78 -6.85
CA ALA A 119 27.11 8.58 -7.12
C ALA A 119 28.22 8.30 -6.10
N LEU A 120 27.86 8.14 -4.81
CA LEU A 120 28.81 7.75 -3.78
C LEU A 120 29.35 6.33 -4.01
N ALA A 121 28.50 5.37 -4.37
CA ALA A 121 28.92 4.01 -4.69
C ALA A 121 29.94 3.98 -5.85
N ARG A 122 29.71 4.75 -6.92
CA ARG A 122 30.62 4.87 -8.07
C ARG A 122 31.97 5.48 -7.71
N ASN A 123 31.97 6.51 -6.86
CA ASN A 123 33.19 7.18 -6.43
C ASN A 123 34.06 6.27 -5.56
N THR A 124 33.47 5.47 -4.66
CA THR A 124 34.22 4.51 -3.83
C THR A 124 34.85 3.39 -4.68
N ARG A 125 34.20 2.97 -5.76
CA ARG A 125 34.71 1.93 -6.66
C ARG A 125 35.87 2.38 -7.54
N THR A 126 36.05 3.68 -7.70
CA THR A 126 37.13 4.27 -8.49
C THR A 126 38.15 4.91 -7.53
N PRO A 127 39.00 4.12 -6.84
CA PRO A 127 40.06 4.72 -6.04
C PRO A 127 40.91 5.55 -6.99
N ALA A 128 41.10 6.83 -6.66
CA ALA A 128 41.97 7.73 -7.40
C ALA A 128 43.29 7.00 -7.64
N ALA A 129 43.59 6.70 -8.91
CA ALA A 129 44.92 6.30 -9.30
C ALA A 129 45.84 7.49 -8.99
N VAL A 130 46.42 7.47 -7.79
CA VAL A 130 47.44 8.43 -7.37
C VAL A 130 48.60 8.27 -8.33
N ARG A 131 48.81 9.30 -9.17
CA ARG A 131 50.02 9.50 -9.96
C ARG A 131 51.02 10.31 -9.15
#